data_AF-A0A7V1BUG2-F1
#
_entry.id   AF-A0A7V1BUG2-F1
#
_cell.length_a   1.000
_cell.length_b   1.000
_cell.length_c   1.000
_cell.angle_alpha   90.00
_cell.angle_beta   90.00
_cell.angle_gamma   90.00
#
_symmetry.space_group_name_H-M   'P 1'
#
loop_
_entity.id
_entity.type
_entity.pdbx_description
1 polymer ?
#
loop_
_entity_poly.entity_id
_entity_poly.type
_entity_poly.pdbx_seq_one_letter_code
_entity_poly.pdbx_strand_id
1 'polypeptide(L)'
;MSYQCQDRAEIIRAEGWLHDLAEVNRGKRRYDEEALKGVISDTWFRLCFNSSGLGFWIVKKYLSSPLAVKGQGSGLRKALVGAAVVKARIARSPDRAAQSG
;
A
#
# COMPACT_ATOMS: atom_id res chain seq x y z
N MET A 1 -16.57 4.24 -1.63
CA MET A 1 -15.79 4.91 -0.57
C MET A 1 -14.37 4.37 -0.60
N SER A 2 -13.39 5.17 -0.99
CA SER A 2 -11.98 4.77 -0.95
C SER A 2 -11.45 5.09 0.45
N TYR A 3 -11.18 4.08 1.27
CA TYR A 3 -10.60 4.28 2.61
C TYR A 3 -9.20 4.87 2.45
N GLN A 4 -8.99 6.12 2.90
CA GLN A 4 -7.69 6.76 2.96
C GLN A 4 -7.13 6.57 4.37
N CYS A 5 -6.08 5.76 4.51
CA CYS A 5 -5.38 5.57 5.76
C CYS A 5 -4.25 6.61 5.87
N GLN A 6 -4.40 7.57 6.80
CA GLN A 6 -3.40 8.61 7.05
C GLN A 6 -2.50 8.30 8.25
N ASP A 7 -2.73 7.20 8.94
CA ASP A 7 -1.94 6.78 10.09
C ASP A 7 -0.96 5.67 9.70
N ARG A 8 0.33 5.87 10.04
CA ARG A 8 1.37 4.86 9.82
C ARG A 8 1.15 3.62 10.68
N ALA A 9 0.58 3.77 11.89
CA ALA A 9 0.34 2.64 12.78
C ALA A 9 -0.76 1.73 12.23
N GLU A 10 -1.82 2.29 11.64
CA GLU A 10 -2.83 1.53 10.90
C GLU A 10 -2.22 0.72 9.74
N ILE A 11 -1.31 1.30 8.95
CA ILE A 11 -0.61 0.57 7.87
C ILE A 11 0.21 -0.60 8.41
N ILE A 12 0.92 -0.41 9.52
CA ILE A 12 1.71 -1.48 10.15
C ILE A 12 0.80 -2.60 10.66
N ARG A 13 -0.32 -2.25 11.32
CA ARG A 13 -1.30 -3.24 11.78
C ARG A 13 -1.92 -4.01 10.62
N ALA A 14 -2.26 -3.32 9.53
CA ALA A 14 -2.84 -3.95 8.34
C ALA A 14 -1.86 -4.92 7.67
N GLU A 15 -0.58 -4.57 7.58
CA GLU A 15 0.46 -5.48 7.08
C GLU A 15 0.57 -6.73 7.97
N GLY A 16 0.61 -6.56 9.29
CA GLY A 16 0.64 -7.67 10.24
C GLY A 16 -0.58 -8.59 10.11
N TRP A 17 -1.78 -8.02 10.02
CA TRP A 17 -3.01 -8.79 9.85
C TRP A 17 -3.03 -9.60 8.54
N LEU A 18 -2.52 -9.03 7.44
CA LEU A 18 -2.41 -9.75 6.16
C LEU A 18 -1.39 -10.89 6.23
N HIS A 19 -0.32 -10.72 6.99
CA HIS A 19 0.63 -11.80 7.28
C HIS A 19 -0.02 -12.92 8.10
N ASP A 20 -0.71 -12.57 9.17
CA ASP A 20 -1.41 -13.54 10.02
C ASP A 20 -2.45 -14.32 9.22
N LEU A 21 -3.17 -13.65 8.31
CA LEU A 21 -4.13 -14.30 7.41
C LEU A 21 -3.46 -15.35 6.52
N ALA A 22 -2.28 -15.04 5.96
CA ALA A 22 -1.52 -16.00 5.15
C ALA A 22 -1.09 -17.21 5.99
N GLU A 23 -0.57 -16.99 7.20
CA GLU A 23 -0.10 -18.05 8.09
C GLU A 23 -1.26 -18.93 8.59
N VAL A 24 -2.38 -18.33 8.98
CA VAL A 24 -3.59 -19.08 9.37
C VAL A 24 -4.10 -19.93 8.21
N ASN A 25 -4.09 -19.40 6.97
CA ASN A 25 -4.49 -20.19 5.82
C ASN A 25 -3.51 -21.33 5.54
N ARG A 26 -2.19 -21.12 5.73
CA ARG A 26 -1.19 -22.18 5.56
C ARG A 26 -1.42 -23.34 6.53
N GLY A 27 -1.77 -23.05 7.77
CA GLY A 27 -2.09 -24.08 8.78
C GLY A 27 -3.40 -24.82 8.52
N LYS A 28 -4.44 -24.11 8.04
CA LYS A 28 -5.78 -24.69 7.84
C LYS A 28 -6.06 -25.20 6.42
N ARG A 29 -5.27 -24.76 5.45
CA ARG A 29 -5.46 -24.97 4.00
C ARG A 29 -6.90 -24.71 3.54
N ARG A 30 -7.51 -23.65 4.09
CA ARG A 30 -8.93 -23.32 3.87
C ARG A 30 -9.16 -22.80 2.45
N TYR A 31 -8.21 -22.02 1.95
CA TYR A 31 -8.20 -21.41 0.62
C TYR A 31 -6.96 -21.86 -0.15
N ASP A 32 -7.06 -21.88 -1.48
CA ASP A 32 -5.92 -22.08 -2.36
C ASP A 32 -4.80 -21.05 -2.07
N GLU A 33 -3.57 -21.54 -1.92
CA GLU A 33 -2.45 -20.73 -1.44
C GLU A 33 -2.07 -19.62 -2.43
N GLU A 34 -2.07 -19.92 -3.74
CA GLU A 34 -1.70 -18.93 -4.76
C GLU A 34 -2.82 -17.92 -5.00
N ALA A 35 -4.08 -18.36 -4.99
CA ALA A 35 -5.24 -17.46 -5.07
C ALA A 35 -5.27 -16.48 -3.88
N LEU A 36 -5.09 -16.98 -2.64
CA LEU A 36 -5.08 -16.13 -1.45
C LEU A 36 -3.91 -15.14 -1.47
N LYS A 37 -2.71 -15.59 -1.85
CA LYS A 37 -1.54 -14.73 -2.00
C LYS A 37 -1.78 -13.62 -3.01
N GLY A 38 -2.47 -13.92 -4.11
CA GLY A 38 -2.93 -12.91 -5.08
C GLY A 38 -3.83 -11.84 -4.44
N VAL A 39 -4.84 -12.26 -3.68
CA VAL A 39 -5.77 -11.36 -2.97
C VAL A 39 -5.05 -10.52 -1.91
N ILE A 40 -4.18 -11.13 -1.11
CA ILE A 40 -3.39 -10.42 -0.09
C ILE A 40 -2.51 -9.35 -0.74
N SER A 41 -1.83 -9.70 -1.84
CA SER A 41 -0.96 -8.76 -2.52
C SER A 41 -1.72 -7.60 -3.19
N ASP A 42 -2.89 -7.89 -3.75
CA ASP A 42 -3.78 -6.85 -4.29
C ASP A 42 -4.29 -5.91 -3.19
N THR A 43 -4.68 -6.48 -2.04
CA THR A 43 -5.13 -5.73 -0.86
C THR A 43 -4.03 -4.82 -0.34
N TRP A 44 -2.81 -5.33 -0.21
CA TRP A 44 -1.65 -4.57 0.21
C TRP A 44 -1.32 -3.40 -0.74
N PHE A 45 -1.38 -3.65 -2.05
CA PHE A 45 -1.20 -2.62 -3.05
C PHE A 45 -2.25 -1.51 -2.92
N ARG A 46 -3.54 -1.86 -2.84
CA ARG A 46 -4.63 -0.87 -2.72
C ARG A 46 -4.49 -0.04 -1.44
N LEU A 47 -4.14 -0.67 -0.32
CA LEU A 47 -3.91 0.02 0.94
C LEU A 47 -2.79 1.07 0.79
N CYS A 48 -1.62 0.67 0.28
CA CYS A 48 -0.49 1.57 0.09
C CYS A 48 -0.79 2.69 -0.92
N PHE A 49 -1.49 2.38 -2.00
CA PHE A 49 -1.90 3.35 -3.02
C PHE A 49 -2.84 4.43 -2.44
N ASN A 50 -3.86 4.00 -1.70
CA ASN A 50 -4.81 4.92 -1.05
C ASN A 50 -4.22 5.69 0.13
N SER A 51 -3.03 5.29 0.59
CA SER A 51 -2.30 5.92 1.70
C SER A 51 -1.12 6.77 1.22
N SER A 52 -1.13 7.16 -0.06
CA SER A 52 -0.14 8.05 -0.69
C SER A 52 0.03 9.41 0.01
N GLY A 53 -0.95 9.81 0.83
CA GLY A 53 -0.83 10.95 1.75
C GLY A 53 0.35 10.84 2.72
N LEU A 54 0.77 9.63 3.08
CA LEU A 54 1.93 9.35 3.95
C LEU A 54 3.29 9.61 3.28
N GLY A 55 3.29 9.99 2.00
CA GLY A 55 4.48 10.39 1.28
C GLY A 55 5.43 9.22 1.00
N PHE A 56 6.71 9.52 0.84
CA PHE A 56 7.72 8.53 0.45
C PHE A 56 7.82 7.33 1.42
N TRP A 57 7.39 7.51 2.68
CA TRP A 57 7.32 6.42 3.65
C TRP A 57 6.46 5.25 3.16
N ILE A 58 5.32 5.51 2.52
CA ILE A 58 4.45 4.42 2.03
C ILE A 58 5.07 3.67 0.85
N VAL A 59 5.85 4.36 0.01
CA VAL A 59 6.60 3.72 -1.09
C VAL A 59 7.63 2.76 -0.50
N LYS A 60 8.44 3.23 0.46
CA LYS A 60 9.43 2.39 1.14
C LYS A 60 8.75 1.20 1.81
N LYS A 61 7.62 1.43 2.50
CA LYS A 61 6.87 0.40 3.20
C LYS A 61 6.32 -0.66 2.25
N TYR A 62 5.71 -0.26 1.14
CA TYR A 62 5.22 -1.16 0.09
C TYR A 62 6.36 -2.02 -0.47
N LEU A 63 7.50 -1.40 -0.81
CA LEU A 63 8.64 -2.08 -1.43
C LEU A 63 9.37 -3.04 -0.50
N SER A 64 9.42 -2.75 0.80
CA SER A 64 10.06 -3.63 1.80
C SER A 64 9.21 -4.83 2.19
N SER A 65 7.90 -4.78 1.93
CA SER A 65 6.98 -5.84 2.36
C SER A 65 7.11 -7.09 1.48
N PRO A 66 7.20 -8.29 2.07
CA PRO A 66 7.11 -9.53 1.31
C PRO A 66 5.72 -9.76 0.69
N LEU A 67 4.70 -9.00 1.12
CA LEU A 67 3.35 -9.03 0.54
C LEU A 67 3.30 -8.37 -0.86
N ALA A 68 4.32 -7.62 -1.26
CA ALA A 68 4.39 -7.05 -2.60
C ALA A 68 4.64 -8.14 -3.66
N VAL A 69 3.82 -8.15 -4.72
CA VAL A 69 3.95 -9.10 -5.83
C VAL A 69 5.40 -9.13 -6.34
N LYS A 70 6.02 -10.31 -6.32
CA LYS A 70 7.24 -10.62 -7.08
C LYS A 70 6.81 -11.40 -8.32
N GLY A 71 6.49 -10.70 -9.41
CA GLY A 71 5.91 -11.32 -10.61
C GLY A 71 5.51 -10.31 -11.68
N GLN A 72 4.82 -10.76 -12.73
CA GLN A 72 4.31 -9.90 -13.80
C GLN A 72 3.41 -8.78 -13.23
N GLY A 73 3.60 -7.55 -13.71
CA GLY A 73 2.87 -6.37 -13.22
C GLY A 73 3.43 -5.72 -11.94
N SER A 74 4.44 -6.31 -11.30
CA SER A 74 5.08 -5.73 -10.09
C SER A 74 5.71 -4.36 -10.35
N GLY A 75 6.36 -4.17 -11.50
CA GLY A 75 6.94 -2.87 -11.90
C GLY A 75 5.90 -1.76 -12.02
N LEU A 76 4.76 -2.06 -12.65
CA LEU A 76 3.66 -1.12 -12.79
C LEU A 76 3.06 -0.72 -11.43
N ARG A 77 2.81 -1.69 -10.55
CA ARG A 77 2.29 -1.40 -9.19
C ARG A 77 3.24 -0.50 -8.40
N LYS A 78 4.55 -0.75 -8.46
CA LYS A 78 5.56 0.11 -7.83
C LYS A 78 5.52 1.53 -8.37
N ALA A 79 5.45 1.68 -9.70
CA ALA A 79 5.35 2.98 -10.35
C ALA A 79 4.07 3.74 -9.95
N LEU A 80 2.93 3.05 -9.83
CA LEU A 80 1.64 3.64 -9.44
C LEU A 80 1.66 4.20 -8.01
N VAL A 81 2.23 3.47 -7.04
CA VAL A 81 2.36 3.99 -5.67
C VAL A 81 3.27 5.23 -5.64
N GLY A 82 4.38 5.20 -6.38
CA GLY A 82 5.28 6.37 -6.52
C GLY A 82 4.58 7.59 -7.14
N ALA A 83 3.88 7.39 -8.25
CA ALA A 83 3.13 8.45 -8.94
C ALA A 83 2.04 9.05 -8.04
N ALA A 84 1.32 8.21 -7.27
CA ALA A 84 0.30 8.68 -6.32
C ALA A 84 0.90 9.58 -5.23
N VAL A 85 2.09 9.24 -4.71
CA VAL A 85 2.80 10.07 -3.74
C VAL A 85 3.22 11.42 -4.33
N VAL A 86 3.74 11.44 -5.56
CA VAL A 86 4.10 12.69 -6.26
C VAL A 86 2.86 13.56 -6.46
N LYS A 87 1.75 12.98 -6.94
CA LYS A 87 0.47 13.68 -7.10
C LYS A 87 -0.03 14.26 -5.78
N ALA A 88 -0.01 13.48 -4.69
CA ALA A 88 -0.41 13.93 -3.36
C ALA A 88 0.50 15.04 -2.81
N ARG A 89 1.78 15.06 -3.19
CA ARG A 89 2.71 16.15 -2.85
C ARG A 89 2.36 17.43 -3.61
N ILE A 90 2.16 17.35 -4.93
CA ILE A 90 1.78 18.51 -5.77
C ILE A 90 0.46 19.12 -5.28
N ALA A 91 -0.54 18.31 -4.96
CA ALA A 91 -1.84 18.79 -4.45
C ALA A 91 -1.75 19.54 -3.11
N ARG A 92 -0.68 19.35 -2.33
CA ARG A 92 -0.44 20.07 -1.06
C ARG A 92 0.43 21.32 -1.22
N SER A 93 1.05 21.52 -2.39
CA SER A 93 1.87 22.69 -2.68
C SER A 93 1.12 23.98 -3.12
N PRO A 94 -0.16 24.04 -3.54
CA PRO A 94 -0.72 25.28 -4.08
C PRO A 94 -0.98 26.37 -3.04
N ASP A 95 -1.13 26.04 -1.75
CA ASP A 95 -1.55 27.02 -0.73
C ASP A 95 -0.44 27.88 -0.12
N ARG A 96 0.85 27.62 -0.42
CA ARG A 96 1.94 28.44 0.12
C ARG A 96 2.23 29.71 -0.68
N ALA A 97 1.79 29.78 -1.94
CA ALA A 97 2.03 30.95 -2.79
C ALA A 97 0.99 32.08 -2.59
N ALA A 98 -0.16 31.80 -1.99
CA ALA A 98 -1.23 32.77 -1.77
C ALA A 98 -1.23 33.41 -0.35
N GLN A 99 -0.31 33.02 0.53
CA GLN A 99 -0.17 33.56 1.90
C GLN A 99 1.14 34.34 2.11
N SER A 100 1.84 34.69 1.04
CA SER A 100 3.06 35.49 1.09
C SER A 100 3.06 36.53 -0.03
N GLY A 101 2.38 37.66 0.21
CA GLY A 101 2.45 38.85 -0.64
C GLY A 101 1.09 39.37 -1.08
#